data_AF-A0AAV6AYN2-F1
#
_entry.id   AF-A0AAV6AYN2-F1
#
_cell.length_a   1.000
_cell.length_b   1.000
_cell.length_c   1.000
_cell.angle_alpha   90.00
_cell.angle_beta   90.00
_cell.angle_gamma   90.00
#
_symmetry.space_group_name_H-M   'P 1'
#
loop_
_entity.id
_entity.type
_entity.pdbx_description
1 polymer ?
#
loop_
_entity_poly.entity_id
_entity_poly.type
_entity_poly.pdbx_seq_one_letter_code
_entity_poly.pdbx_strand_id
1 'polypeptide(L)'
;MITRYSRPEMRGIWTDENKLKIWLQIELLASEALVADGVVPKSDFEKMKVGAEAWFADLKGLVERQKEHEKILNHDVIGFTTAVTEKIDGDASRWLHFGLTSSDVGDTAFALQMVQSADILVRDVVEFRKVIARRAKEFQ
;
A
#
# COMPACT_ATOMS: atom_id res chain seq x y z
N MET A 1 -2.89 -8.48 16.94
CA MET A 1 -3.34 -9.85 17.27
C MET A 1 -2.13 -10.76 17.34
N ILE A 2 -2.05 -11.67 18.31
CA ILE A 2 -0.87 -12.56 18.46
C ILE A 2 -0.84 -13.63 17.37
N THR A 3 0.35 -14.22 17.14
CA THR A 3 0.56 -15.24 16.09
C THR A 3 -0.41 -16.41 16.16
N ARG A 4 -0.76 -16.86 17.37
CA ARG A 4 -1.67 -17.98 17.62
C ARG A 4 -3.06 -17.80 16.99
N TYR A 5 -3.56 -16.57 16.93
CA TYR A 5 -4.94 -16.27 16.50
C TYR A 5 -5.00 -15.55 15.15
N SER A 6 -3.85 -15.21 14.56
CA SER A 6 -3.82 -14.43 13.32
C SER A 6 -3.54 -15.35 12.14
N ARG A 7 -4.54 -15.55 11.26
CA ARG A 7 -4.34 -16.28 10.00
C ARG A 7 -3.29 -15.56 9.13
N PRO A 8 -2.34 -16.28 8.49
CA PRO A 8 -1.30 -15.66 7.68
C PRO A 8 -1.82 -14.69 6.61
N GLU A 9 -2.91 -15.07 5.94
CA GLU A 9 -3.56 -14.27 4.89
C GLU A 9 -4.06 -12.92 5.41
N MET A 10 -4.81 -12.91 6.51
CA MET A 10 -5.29 -11.68 7.14
C MET A 10 -4.12 -10.84 7.68
N ARG A 11 -3.12 -11.49 8.30
CA ARG A 11 -1.94 -10.77 8.81
C ARG A 11 -1.15 -10.09 7.69
N GLY A 12 -1.06 -10.72 6.52
CA GLY A 12 -0.36 -10.20 5.35
C GLY A 12 -0.90 -8.85 4.87
N ILE A 13 -2.19 -8.58 5.05
CA ILE A 13 -2.81 -7.29 4.70
C ILE A 13 -2.27 -6.16 5.57
N TRP A 14 -2.03 -6.43 6.85
CA TRP A 14 -1.71 -5.43 7.87
C TRP A 14 -0.21 -5.32 8.15
N THR A 15 0.65 -5.82 7.24
CA THR A 15 2.09 -5.62 7.35
C THR A 15 2.50 -4.25 6.83
N ASP A 16 3.65 -3.74 7.29
CA ASP A 16 4.21 -2.48 6.80
C ASP A 16 4.54 -2.57 5.31
N GLU A 17 4.99 -3.73 4.82
CA GLU A 17 5.27 -3.95 3.40
C GLU A 17 4.03 -3.78 2.53
N ASN A 18 2.88 -4.35 2.93
CA ASN A 18 1.63 -4.16 2.19
C ASN A 18 1.14 -2.71 2.29
N LYS A 19 1.24 -2.09 3.47
CA LYS A 19 0.88 -0.67 3.69
C LYS A 19 1.68 0.25 2.75
N LEU A 20 3.01 0.15 2.77
CA LEU A 20 3.87 1.01 1.95
C LEU A 20 3.78 0.69 0.45
N LYS A 21 3.51 -0.58 0.09
CA LYS A 21 3.17 -0.94 -1.29
C LYS A 21 1.93 -0.18 -1.76
N ILE A 22 0.87 -0.16 -0.95
CA ILE A 22 -0.37 0.56 -1.28
C ILE A 22 -0.12 2.07 -1.36
N TRP A 23 0.65 2.64 -0.43
CA TRP A 23 1.03 4.05 -0.47
C TRP A 23 1.73 4.40 -1.79
N LEU A 24 2.72 3.60 -2.19
CA LEU A 24 3.44 3.81 -3.44
C LEU A 24 2.52 3.69 -4.67
N GLN A 25 1.54 2.78 -4.64
CA GLN A 25 0.53 2.68 -5.70
C GLN A 25 -0.35 3.94 -5.76
N ILE A 26 -0.79 4.46 -4.62
CA ILE A 26 -1.60 5.69 -4.55
C ILE A 26 -0.81 6.88 -5.11
N GLU A 27 0.45 7.04 -4.70
CA GLU A 27 1.33 8.11 -5.19
C GLU A 27 1.48 8.07 -6.72
N LEU A 28 1.71 6.88 -7.28
CA LEU A 28 1.84 6.71 -8.74
C LEU A 28 0.53 7.00 -9.46
N LEU A 29 -0.61 6.54 -8.95
CA LEU A 29 -1.92 6.79 -9.56
C LEU A 29 -2.31 8.27 -9.50
N ALA A 30 -2.02 8.95 -8.39
CA ALA A 30 -2.21 10.39 -8.29
C ALA A 30 -1.31 11.15 -9.28
N SER A 31 -0.04 10.75 -9.39
CA SER A 31 0.90 11.34 -10.36
C SER A 31 0.47 11.09 -11.80
N GLU A 32 -0.06 9.89 -12.10
CA GLU A 32 -0.58 9.54 -13.42
C GLU A 32 -1.79 10.42 -13.81
N ALA A 33 -2.69 10.68 -12.87
CA ALA A 33 -3.79 11.62 -13.08
C ALA A 33 -3.28 13.04 -13.37
N LEU A 34 -2.27 13.51 -12.64
CA LEU A 34 -1.63 14.81 -12.90
C LEU A 34 -0.91 14.90 -14.25
N VAL A 35 -0.41 13.77 -14.78
CA VAL A 35 0.11 13.71 -16.16
C VAL A 35 -1.02 13.87 -17.16
N ALA A 36 -2.16 13.22 -16.95
CA ALA A 36 -3.32 13.36 -17.81
C ALA A 36 -3.86 14.80 -17.84
N ASP A 37 -3.77 15.50 -16.71
CA ASP A 37 -4.14 16.92 -16.57
C ASP A 37 -3.05 17.90 -17.07
N GLY A 38 -1.90 17.40 -17.51
CA GLY A 38 -0.80 18.20 -18.06
C GLY A 38 0.03 18.96 -17.01
N VAL A 39 -0.15 18.67 -15.72
CA VAL A 39 0.59 19.29 -14.62
C VAL A 39 1.98 18.66 -14.46
N VAL A 40 2.05 17.33 -14.48
CA VAL A 40 3.31 16.57 -14.38
C VAL A 40 3.81 16.22 -15.78
N PRO A 41 5.06 16.58 -16.15
CA PRO A 41 5.63 16.14 -17.42
C PRO A 41 5.71 14.62 -17.49
N LYS A 42 5.26 14.03 -18.61
CA LYS A 42 5.31 12.57 -18.82
C LYS A 42 6.71 12.00 -18.59
N SER A 43 7.75 12.71 -19.02
CA SER A 43 9.14 12.29 -18.82
C SER A 43 9.57 12.22 -17.35
N ASP A 44 8.99 13.07 -16.49
CA ASP A 44 9.27 13.02 -15.05
C ASP A 44 8.52 11.85 -14.41
N PHE A 45 7.27 11.62 -14.81
CA PHE A 45 6.49 10.47 -14.33
C PHE A 45 7.13 9.12 -14.68
N GLU A 46 7.71 8.96 -15.88
CA GLU A 46 8.43 7.72 -16.22
C GLU A 46 9.63 7.47 -15.28
N LYS A 47 10.34 8.52 -14.85
CA LYS A 47 11.42 8.37 -13.85
C LYS A 47 10.88 7.97 -12.48
N MET A 48 9.73 8.53 -12.08
CA MET A 48 9.06 8.13 -10.84
C MET A 48 8.66 6.66 -10.87
N LYS A 49 8.16 6.17 -12.01
CA LYS A 49 7.82 4.75 -12.19
C LYS A 49 9.04 3.85 -12.05
N VAL A 50 10.16 4.19 -12.69
CA VAL A 50 11.42 3.43 -12.56
C VAL A 50 11.88 3.36 -11.09
N GLY A 51 11.85 4.48 -10.37
CA GLY A 51 12.19 4.50 -8.94
C GLY A 51 11.22 3.67 -8.09
N ALA A 52 9.93 3.72 -8.40
CA ALA A 52 8.92 2.93 -7.71
C ALA A 52 9.04 1.43 -8.02
N GLU A 53 9.38 1.03 -9.24
CA GLU A 53 9.64 -0.36 -9.62
C GLU A 53 10.80 -0.96 -8.80
N ALA A 54 11.85 -0.19 -8.54
CA ALA A 54 12.94 -0.61 -7.66
C ALA A 54 12.45 -0.90 -6.24
N TRP A 55 11.52 -0.10 -5.72
CA TRP A 55 10.92 -0.33 -4.40
C TRP A 55 9.87 -1.44 -4.38
N PHE A 56 9.11 -1.64 -5.45
CA PHE A 56 8.20 -2.79 -5.55
C PHE A 56 8.96 -4.12 -5.55
N ALA A 57 10.18 -4.15 -6.11
CA ALA A 57 11.07 -5.30 -6.07
C ALA A 57 11.68 -5.56 -4.67
N ASP A 58 11.73 -4.54 -3.79
CA ASP A 58 12.30 -4.62 -2.44
C ASP A 58 11.46 -3.85 -1.40
N LEU A 59 10.25 -4.32 -1.14
CA LEU A 59 9.36 -3.71 -0.15
C LEU A 59 9.92 -3.78 1.27
N LYS A 60 10.73 -4.79 1.59
CA LYS A 60 11.36 -4.91 2.90
C LYS A 60 12.40 -3.80 3.10
N GLY A 61 13.25 -3.58 2.10
CA GLY A 61 14.20 -2.46 2.11
C GLY A 61 13.49 -1.10 2.20
N LEU A 62 12.35 -0.94 1.53
CA LEU A 62 11.55 0.29 1.65
C LEU A 62 11.08 0.53 3.09
N VAL A 63 10.56 -0.51 3.77
CA VAL A 63 10.14 -0.41 5.18
C VAL A 63 11.32 -0.06 6.09
N GLU A 64 12.46 -0.70 5.90
CA GLU A 64 13.67 -0.42 6.68
C GLU A 64 14.10 1.03 6.49
N ARG A 65 14.16 1.51 5.24
CA ARG A 65 14.57 2.88 4.91
C ARG A 65 13.59 3.94 5.40
N GLN A 66 12.29 3.67 5.26
CA GLN A 66 11.23 4.55 5.78
C GLN A 66 11.37 4.73 7.30
N LYS A 67 11.62 3.65 8.06
CA LYS A 67 11.81 3.70 9.52
C LYS A 67 13.07 4.45 9.93
N GLU A 68 14.14 4.38 9.15
CA GLU A 68 15.35 5.17 9.40
C GLU A 68 15.08 6.67 9.29
N HIS A 69 14.36 7.10 8.25
CA HIS A 69 13.96 8.50 8.09
C HIS A 69 12.94 8.93 9.14
N GLU A 70 11.94 8.09 9.46
CA GLU A 70 10.92 8.39 10.47
C GLU A 70 11.52 8.67 11.84
N LYS A 71 12.58 7.96 12.26
CA LYS A 71 13.27 8.21 13.54
C LYS A 71 13.82 9.62 13.68
N ILE A 72 14.18 10.25 12.56
CA ILE A 72 14.76 11.59 12.52
C ILE A 72 13.66 12.63 12.34
N LEU A 73 12.72 12.35 11.43
CA LEU A 73 11.68 13.29 11.01
C LEU A 73 10.46 13.29 11.94
N ASN A 74 10.29 12.24 12.75
CA ASN A 74 9.11 12.01 13.60
C ASN A 74 7.79 12.05 12.81
N HIS A 75 7.82 11.61 11.56
CA HIS A 75 6.66 11.56 10.68
C HIS A 75 6.82 10.43 9.65
N ASP A 76 5.87 9.50 9.66
CA ASP A 76 5.91 8.27 8.85
C ASP A 76 5.76 8.54 7.34
N VAL A 77 4.80 9.37 6.91
CA VAL A 77 4.59 9.77 5.51
C VAL A 77 5.81 10.51 4.96
N ILE A 78 6.37 11.48 5.70
CA ILE A 78 7.59 12.18 5.26
C ILE A 78 8.76 11.19 5.19
N GLY A 79 8.88 10.27 6.16
CA GLY A 79 9.89 9.21 6.11
C GLY A 79 9.74 8.32 4.87
N PHE A 80 8.51 8.01 4.50
CA PHE A 80 8.19 7.23 3.31
C PHE A 80 8.53 7.98 2.02
N THR A 81 8.06 9.22 1.85
CA THR A 81 8.33 10.00 0.63
C THR A 81 9.83 10.23 0.48
N THR A 82 10.53 10.53 1.57
CA THR A 82 12.00 10.65 1.57
C THR A 82 12.66 9.37 1.09
N ALA A 83 12.30 8.20 1.62
CA ALA A 83 12.81 6.91 1.15
C ALA A 83 12.53 6.66 -0.33
N VAL A 84 11.31 6.96 -0.80
CA VAL A 84 10.92 6.75 -2.20
C VAL A 84 11.75 7.63 -3.13
N THR A 85 11.92 8.90 -2.79
CA THR A 85 12.67 9.86 -3.63
C THR A 85 14.15 9.50 -3.83
N GLU A 86 14.77 8.71 -2.94
CA GLU A 86 16.15 8.25 -3.10
C GLU A 86 16.37 7.37 -4.35
N LYS A 87 15.30 6.82 -4.93
CA LYS A 87 15.34 6.00 -6.14
C LYS A 87 14.81 6.74 -7.38
N ILE A 88 14.42 8.01 -7.26
CA ILE A 88 13.87 8.80 -8.36
C ILE A 88 14.96 9.76 -8.86
N ASP A 89 15.34 9.63 -10.12
CA ASP A 89 16.42 10.42 -10.70
C ASP A 89 16.03 11.88 -10.98
N GLY A 90 16.91 12.80 -10.56
CA GLY A 90 16.84 14.23 -10.86
C GLY A 90 15.63 14.92 -10.23
N ASP A 91 15.19 16.00 -10.88
CA ASP A 91 14.12 16.87 -10.35
C ASP A 91 12.73 16.22 -10.39
N ALA A 92 12.57 15.01 -10.94
CA ALA A 92 11.29 14.32 -11.01
C ALA A 92 10.73 13.98 -9.63
N SER A 93 11.59 13.82 -8.62
CA SER A 93 11.22 13.57 -7.22
C SER A 93 10.30 14.64 -6.63
N ARG A 94 10.35 15.89 -7.12
CA ARG A 94 9.50 17.00 -6.65
C ARG A 94 8.00 16.78 -6.89
N TRP A 95 7.65 15.89 -7.81
CA TRP A 95 6.26 15.59 -8.15
C TRP A 95 5.65 14.48 -7.30
N LEU A 96 6.47 13.71 -6.58
CA LEU A 96 5.97 12.73 -5.62
C LEU A 96 5.20 13.46 -4.52
N HIS A 97 4.01 12.97 -4.18
CA HIS A 97 3.12 13.57 -3.18
C HIS A 97 2.61 14.97 -3.53
N PHE A 98 2.73 15.42 -4.79
CA PHE A 98 2.30 16.76 -5.19
C PHE A 98 0.78 16.92 -5.09
N GLY A 99 0.34 17.91 -4.31
CA GLY A 99 -1.09 18.23 -4.14
C GLY A 99 -1.83 17.34 -3.15
N LEU A 100 -1.15 16.36 -2.54
CA LEU A 100 -1.73 15.48 -1.53
C LEU A 100 -1.38 15.94 -0.11
N THR A 101 -2.25 15.58 0.83
CA THR A 101 -1.96 15.57 2.26
C THR A 101 -1.64 14.14 2.72
N SER A 102 -1.05 14.00 3.90
CA SER A 102 -0.76 12.69 4.50
C SER A 102 -2.00 11.80 4.65
N SER A 103 -3.16 12.40 4.93
CA SER A 103 -4.42 11.66 5.08
C SER A 103 -4.97 11.14 3.75
N ASP A 104 -4.73 11.84 2.64
CA ASP A 104 -5.16 11.35 1.31
C ASP A 104 -4.52 10.00 1.00
N VAL A 105 -3.28 9.79 1.43
CA VAL A 105 -2.56 8.51 1.28
C VAL A 105 -2.94 7.53 2.39
N GLY A 106 -2.87 7.97 3.65
CA GLY A 106 -3.10 7.13 4.83
C GLY A 106 -4.50 6.53 4.88
N ASP A 107 -5.53 7.36 4.70
CA ASP A 107 -6.93 6.96 4.82
C ASP A 107 -7.36 6.11 3.63
N THR A 108 -6.89 6.44 2.42
CA THR A 108 -7.12 5.63 1.22
C THR A 108 -6.49 4.25 1.35
N ALA A 109 -5.26 4.18 1.88
CA ALA A 109 -4.59 2.92 2.10
C ALA A 109 -5.29 2.06 3.16
N PHE A 110 -5.72 2.68 4.26
CA PHE A 110 -6.49 2.02 5.29
C PHE A 110 -7.81 1.48 4.75
N ALA A 111 -8.53 2.27 3.95
CA ALA A 111 -9.75 1.84 3.27
C ALA A 111 -9.49 0.62 2.36
N LEU A 112 -8.40 0.63 1.59
CA LEU A 112 -8.04 -0.51 0.75
C LEU A 112 -7.70 -1.76 1.56
N GLN A 113 -6.97 -1.63 2.68
CA GLN A 113 -6.69 -2.76 3.58
C GLN A 113 -7.98 -3.33 4.20
N MET A 114 -8.96 -2.47 4.51
CA MET A 114 -10.29 -2.92 4.95
C MET A 114 -11.02 -3.71 3.86
N VAL A 115 -10.97 -3.25 2.61
CA VAL A 115 -11.55 -3.99 1.46
C VAL A 115 -10.87 -5.35 1.30
N GLN A 116 -9.54 -5.40 1.30
CA GLN A 116 -8.78 -6.66 1.25
C GLN A 116 -9.18 -7.61 2.39
N SER A 117 -9.41 -7.06 3.58
CA SER A 117 -9.84 -7.83 4.75
C SER A 117 -11.28 -8.35 4.59
N ALA A 118 -12.18 -7.52 4.08
CA ALA A 118 -13.57 -7.87 3.83
C ALA A 118 -13.68 -8.98 2.78
N ASP A 119 -12.88 -8.94 1.72
CA ASP A 119 -12.87 -9.97 0.67
C ASP A 119 -12.54 -11.36 1.23
N ILE A 120 -11.57 -11.46 2.16
CA ILE A 120 -11.26 -12.71 2.87
C ILE A 120 -12.47 -13.19 3.67
N LEU A 121 -13.08 -12.30 4.45
CA LEU A 121 -14.19 -12.66 5.34
C LEU A 121 -15.42 -13.10 4.54
N VAL A 122 -15.76 -12.38 3.46
CA VAL A 122 -16.89 -12.72 2.60
C VAL A 122 -16.69 -14.10 1.98
N ARG A 123 -15.50 -14.38 1.43
CA ARG A 123 -15.17 -15.69 0.88
C ARG A 123 -15.28 -16.80 1.93
N ASP A 124 -14.70 -16.59 3.11
CA ASP A 124 -14.71 -17.57 4.19
C ASP A 124 -16.15 -17.88 4.67
N VAL A 125 -17.02 -16.86 4.74
CA VAL A 125 -18.44 -17.03 5.07
C VAL A 125 -19.18 -17.85 4.00
N VAL A 126 -18.92 -17.60 2.72
CA VAL A 126 -19.51 -18.37 1.61
C VAL A 126 -19.10 -19.84 1.69
N GLU A 127 -17.83 -20.13 1.95
CA GLU A 127 -17.35 -21.51 2.09
C GLU A 127 -17.93 -22.20 3.34
N PHE A 128 -17.96 -21.48 4.47
CA PHE A 128 -18.51 -22.02 5.71
C PHE A 128 -20.00 -22.37 5.58
N ARG A 129 -20.77 -21.53 4.88
CA ARG A 129 -22.20 -21.80 4.60
C ARG A 129 -22.39 -23.15 3.89
N LYS A 130 -21.52 -23.52 2.96
CA LYS A 130 -21.59 -24.82 2.26
C LYS A 130 -21.37 -25.98 3.24
N VAL A 131 -20.41 -25.86 4.15
CA VAL A 131 -20.12 -26.87 5.18
C VAL A 131 -21.31 -27.05 6.11
N ILE A 132 -21.89 -25.95 6.60
CA ILE A 132 -23.06 -25.99 7.48
C ILE A 132 -24.27 -26.60 6.77
N ALA A 133 -24.54 -26.20 5.53
CA ALA A 133 -25.64 -26.76 4.75
C ALA A 133 -25.50 -28.28 4.55
N ARG A 134 -24.27 -28.77 4.32
CA ARG A 134 -23.99 -30.21 4.23
C ARG A 134 -24.26 -30.92 5.56
N ARG A 135 -23.75 -30.40 6.67
CA ARG A 135 -23.94 -31.01 8.00
C ARG A 135 -25.41 -31.00 8.42
N ALA A 136 -26.15 -29.93 8.11
CA ALA A 136 -27.58 -29.85 8.39
C ALA A 136 -28.37 -30.96 7.68
N LYS A 137 -28.06 -31.25 6.41
CA LYS A 137 -28.69 -32.35 5.64
C LYS A 137 -28.32 -33.75 6.13
N GLU A 138 -27.15 -33.91 6.75
CA GLU A 138 -26.68 -35.21 7.28
C GLU A 138 -27.43 -35.65 8.54
N PHE A 139 -27.91 -34.69 9.35
CA PHE A 139 -28.63 -34.93 10.60
C PHE A 139 -30.11 -34.52 10.53
N GLN A 140 -30.67 -34.51 9.32
CA GLN A 140 -32.09 -34.24 9.08
C GLN A 140 -32.90 -35.54 9.22
#